data_AF-A0A949WI34-F1
#
_entry.id   AF-A0A949WI34-F1
#
_cell.length_a   1.000
_cell.length_b   1.000
_cell.length_c   1.000
_cell.angle_alpha   90.00
_cell.angle_beta   90.00
_cell.angle_gamma   90.00
#
_symmetry.space_group_name_H-M   'P 1'
#
loop_
_entity.id
_entity.type
_entity.pdbx_description
1 polymer ?
#
loop_
_entity_poly.entity_id
_entity_poly.type
_entity_poly.pdbx_seq_one_letter_code
_entity_poly.pdbx_strand_id
1 'polypeptide(L)'
;MSQELDVVAIGNALVDVLSHADDDFLKRHGVGKGTMCLIGPEKAEQLYSEMGPAVEISGGSAANTVAGLASLGGKAAFIGKVADDQLGAIFRHNIRAQGGVF
;
A
#
# COMPACT_ATOMS: atom_id res chain seq x y z
N MET A 1 9.96 19.77 23.82
CA MET A 1 8.60 19.27 24.01
C MET A 1 8.51 17.95 23.28
N SER A 2 8.18 16.85 23.95
CA SER A 2 7.85 15.60 23.28
C SER A 2 6.62 15.85 22.40
N GLN A 3 6.73 15.60 21.10
CA GLN A 3 5.51 15.49 20.30
C GLN A 3 4.86 14.17 20.69
N GLU A 4 3.78 14.23 21.47
CA GLU A 4 2.95 13.06 21.72
C GLU A 4 2.21 12.72 20.42
N LEU A 5 2.39 11.47 19.98
CA LEU A 5 1.64 10.85 18.89
C LEU A 5 0.38 10.24 19.49
N ASP A 6 -0.75 10.41 18.82
CA ASP A 6 -2.01 9.79 19.21
C ASP A 6 -1.99 8.29 18.88
N VAL A 7 -1.40 7.93 17.74
CA VAL A 7 -1.34 6.56 17.22
C VAL A 7 0.01 6.28 16.57
N VAL A 8 0.54 5.09 16.84
CA VAL A 8 1.63 4.49 16.07
C VAL A 8 1.09 3.20 15.45
N ALA A 9 1.13 3.09 14.13
CA ALA A 9 0.75 1.89 13.41
C ALA A 9 1.97 1.17 12.85
N ILE A 10 1.96 -0.15 12.87
CA ILE A 10 3.02 -0.98 12.28
C ILE A 10 2.39 -1.84 11.19
N GLY A 11 3.02 -1.92 10.02
CA GLY A 11 2.53 -2.79 8.97
C GLY A 11 3.44 -2.86 7.75
N ASN A 12 2.99 -3.63 6.76
CA ASN A 12 3.69 -3.76 5.49
C ASN A 12 3.52 -2.46 4.70
N ALA A 13 4.65 -1.85 4.32
CA ALA A 13 4.68 -0.71 3.42
C ALA A 13 4.50 -1.24 1.99
N LEU A 14 3.38 -0.91 1.36
CA LEU A 14 3.01 -1.42 0.04
C LEU A 14 2.77 -0.25 -0.92
N VAL A 15 3.05 -0.48 -2.19
CA VAL A 15 2.53 0.32 -3.29
C VAL A 15 1.45 -0.51 -3.96
N ASP A 16 0.24 0.02 -4.01
CA ASP A 16 -0.91 -0.61 -4.64
C ASP A 16 -0.87 -0.30 -6.14
N VAL A 17 -1.02 -1.35 -6.95
CA VAL A 17 -1.18 -1.25 -8.40
C VAL A 17 -2.61 -1.65 -8.73
N LEU A 18 -3.43 -0.68 -9.12
CA LEU A 18 -4.87 -0.84 -9.25
C LEU A 18 -5.29 -0.86 -10.73
N SER A 19 -5.98 -1.92 -11.15
CA SER A 19 -6.57 -2.03 -12.50
C SER A 19 -7.98 -2.62 -12.40
N HIS A 20 -8.83 -2.29 -13.37
CA HIS A 20 -10.10 -2.99 -13.56
C HIS A 20 -9.87 -4.39 -14.14
N ALA A 21 -10.65 -5.36 -13.67
CA ALA A 21 -10.65 -6.75 -14.13
C ALA A 21 -12.07 -7.34 -14.00
N ASP A 22 -12.38 -8.34 -14.81
CA ASP A 22 -13.62 -9.12 -14.71
C ASP A 22 -13.43 -10.36 -13.82
N ASP A 23 -14.55 -11.01 -13.46
CA ASP A 23 -14.52 -12.21 -12.62
C ASP A 23 -13.84 -13.39 -13.32
N ASP A 24 -13.76 -13.39 -14.64
CA ASP A 24 -13.12 -14.46 -15.40
C ASP A 24 -11.59 -14.34 -15.36
N PHE A 25 -11.05 -13.12 -15.33
CA PHE A 25 -9.63 -12.87 -15.06
C PHE A 25 -9.22 -13.46 -13.71
N LEU A 26 -10.02 -13.21 -12.67
CA LEU A 26 -9.76 -13.73 -11.32
C LEU A 26 -9.78 -15.27 -11.31
N LYS A 27 -10.79 -15.89 -11.94
CA LYS A 27 -10.88 -17.36 -12.07
C LYS A 27 -9.69 -17.95 -12.82
N ARG A 28 -9.31 -17.37 -13.97
CA ARG A 28 -8.15 -17.83 -14.76
C ARG A 28 -6.85 -17.84 -13.95
N HIS A 29 -6.72 -16.91 -13.01
CA HIS A 29 -5.51 -16.75 -12.20
C HIS A 29 -5.59 -17.43 -10.83
N GLY A 30 -6.71 -18.05 -10.47
CA GLY A 30 -6.92 -18.67 -9.16
C GLY A 30 -6.99 -17.66 -8.00
N VAL A 31 -7.39 -16.41 -8.28
CA VAL A 31 -7.47 -15.34 -7.27
C VAL A 31 -8.86 -15.36 -6.63
N GLY A 32 -8.91 -15.52 -5.30
CA GLY A 32 -10.15 -15.42 -4.55
C GLY A 32 -10.67 -13.97 -4.55
N LYS A 33 -11.91 -13.77 -5.02
CA LYS A 33 -12.52 -12.43 -5.02
C LYS A 33 -12.68 -11.91 -3.60
N GLY A 34 -12.23 -10.67 -3.36
CA GLY A 34 -12.35 -10.00 -2.06
C GLY A 34 -11.35 -10.46 -1.00
N THR A 35 -10.31 -11.21 -1.37
CA THR A 35 -9.27 -11.66 -0.43
C THR A 35 -7.94 -10.96 -0.68
N MET A 36 -7.05 -11.01 0.32
CA MET A 36 -5.63 -10.74 0.12
C MET A 36 -4.92 -12.08 -0.16
N CYS A 37 -4.29 -12.19 -1.32
CA CYS A 37 -3.57 -13.39 -1.74
C CYS A 37 -2.07 -13.08 -1.76
N LEU A 38 -1.29 -13.78 -0.92
CA LEU A 38 0.17 -13.72 -1.03
C LEU A 38 0.61 -14.49 -2.27
N ILE A 39 1.41 -13.84 -3.10
CA ILE A 39 1.93 -14.39 -4.35
C ILE A 39 3.44 -14.30 -4.38
N GLY A 40 4.08 -15.25 -5.05
CA GLY A 40 5.52 -15.20 -5.33
C GLY A 40 5.85 -14.26 -6.50
N PRO A 41 7.14 -13.96 -6.73
CA PRO A 41 7.58 -13.05 -7.78
C PRO A 41 7.12 -13.44 -9.19
N GLU A 42 7.21 -14.73 -9.55
CA GLU A 42 6.80 -15.24 -10.86
C GLU A 42 5.31 -14.98 -11.14
N LYS A 43 4.46 -15.18 -10.12
CA LYS A 43 3.01 -14.93 -10.24
C LYS A 43 2.71 -13.44 -10.29
N ALA A 44 3.49 -12.61 -9.58
CA ALA A 44 3.37 -11.16 -9.63
C ALA A 44 3.71 -10.63 -11.03
N GLU A 45 4.81 -11.07 -11.63
CA GLU A 45 5.20 -10.71 -13.01
C GLU A 45 4.14 -11.16 -14.03
N GLN A 46 3.61 -12.38 -13.90
CA GLN A 46 2.54 -12.86 -14.76
C GLN A 46 1.31 -11.93 -14.67
N LEU A 47 0.80 -11.70 -13.46
CA LEU A 47 -0.37 -10.85 -13.23
C LEU A 47 -0.16 -9.42 -13.74
N TYR A 48 1.03 -8.87 -13.53
CA TYR A 48 1.40 -7.53 -13.96
C TYR A 48 1.46 -7.41 -15.49
N SER A 49 1.96 -8.45 -16.18
CA SER A 49 2.03 -8.48 -17.64
C SER A 49 0.67 -8.62 -18.33
N GLU A 50 -0.28 -9.26 -17.66
CA GLU A 50 -1.66 -9.46 -18.14
C GLU A 50 -2.63 -8.38 -17.64
N MET A 51 -2.16 -7.47 -16.79
CA MET A 51 -2.95 -6.36 -16.26
C MET A 51 -3.24 -5.30 -17.32
N GLY A 52 -4.43 -4.72 -17.26
CA GLY A 52 -4.78 -3.55 -18.06
C GLY A 52 -4.10 -2.27 -17.57
N PRO A 53 -4.49 -1.11 -18.11
CA PRO A 53 -4.03 0.19 -17.61
C PRO A 53 -4.21 0.30 -16.10
N ALA A 54 -3.13 0.67 -15.40
CA ALA A 54 -3.10 0.66 -13.95
C ALA A 54 -2.78 2.04 -13.36
N VAL A 55 -3.21 2.22 -12.11
CA VAL A 55 -2.83 3.37 -11.27
C VAL A 55 -1.95 2.85 -10.13
N GLU A 56 -0.80 3.49 -9.96
CA GLU A 56 0.12 3.23 -8.84
C GLU A 56 -0.11 4.26 -7.74
N ILE A 57 -0.35 3.80 -6.51
CA ILE A 57 -0.55 4.66 -5.35
C ILE A 57 0.02 4.00 -4.10
N SER A 58 0.48 4.77 -3.12
CA SER A 58 0.87 4.20 -1.83
C SER A 58 -0.33 3.54 -1.14
N GLY A 59 -0.10 2.35 -0.61
CA GLY A 59 -1.10 1.55 0.06
C GLY A 59 -0.59 0.95 1.35
N GLY A 60 -1.09 -0.24 1.68
CA GLY A 60 -0.83 -0.90 2.96
C GLY A 60 -1.82 -0.47 4.03
N SER A 61 -2.48 -1.45 4.66
CA SER A 61 -3.62 -1.22 5.56
C SER A 61 -3.31 -0.27 6.73
N ALA A 62 -2.20 -0.51 7.43
CA ALA A 62 -1.77 0.33 8.55
C ALA A 62 -1.32 1.73 8.11
N ALA A 63 -0.68 1.84 6.94
CA ALA A 63 -0.28 3.13 6.37
C ALA A 63 -1.50 3.98 5.98
N ASN A 64 -2.50 3.36 5.34
CA ASN A 64 -3.77 4.01 5.01
C ASN A 64 -4.51 4.48 6.28
N THR A 65 -4.41 3.73 7.38
CA THR A 65 -4.96 4.16 8.68
C THR A 65 -4.26 5.42 9.21
N VAL A 66 -2.93 5.46 9.15
CA VAL A 66 -2.12 6.63 9.56
C VAL A 66 -2.45 7.84 8.70
N ALA A 67 -2.54 7.65 7.39
CA ALA A 67 -2.94 8.69 6.44
C ALA A 67 -4.34 9.24 6.76
N GLY A 68 -5.30 8.35 7.04
CA GLY A 68 -6.65 8.73 7.44
C GLY A 68 -6.65 9.56 8.73
N LEU A 69 -5.97 9.08 9.77
CA LEU A 69 -5.85 9.80 11.05
C LEU A 69 -5.20 11.18 10.88
N ALA A 70 -4.12 11.26 10.12
CA ALA A 70 -3.44 12.52 9.84
C ALA A 70 -4.33 13.49 9.06
N SER A 71 -5.10 13.00 8.08
CA SER A 71 -6.06 13.82 7.32
C SER A 71 -7.22 14.37 8.18
N LEU A 72 -7.55 13.69 9.28
CA LEU A 72 -8.53 14.13 10.27
C LEU A 72 -7.95 15.06 11.34
N GLY A 73 -6.66 15.41 11.25
CA GLY A 73 -5.96 16.29 12.20
C GLY A 73 -5.30 15.59 13.38
N GLY A 74 -5.31 14.26 13.42
CA GLY A 74 -4.59 13.47 14.43
C GLY A 74 -3.09 13.40 14.15
N LYS A 75 -2.29 13.14 15.18
CA LYS A 75 -0.83 12.94 15.06
C LYS A 75 -0.54 11.45 15.03
N ALA A 76 -0.25 10.93 13.84
CA ALA A 76 0.00 9.50 13.66
C ALA A 76 1.38 9.22 13.05
N ALA A 77 1.98 8.10 13.46
CA ALA A 77 3.23 7.59 12.91
C ALA A 77 3.05 6.18 12.35
N PHE A 78 3.85 5.84 11.35
CA PHE A 78 3.89 4.53 10.73
C PHE A 78 5.29 3.92 10.83
N ILE A 79 5.35 2.64 11.20
CA ILE A 79 6.56 1.84 11.15
C ILE A 79 6.36 0.77 10.09
N GLY A 80 7.20 0.79 9.06
CA GLY A 80 7.17 -0.18 7.97
C GLY A 80 8.52 -0.31 7.30
N LYS A 81 8.71 -1.38 6.54
CA LYS A 81 9.95 -1.65 5.82
C LYS A 81 9.77 -1.34 4.34
N VAL A 82 10.62 -0.47 3.81
CA VAL A 82 10.73 -0.17 2.38
C VAL A 82 12.15 -0.50 1.91
N ALA A 83 12.29 -0.83 0.64
CA ALA A 83 13.60 -0.92 0.01
C ALA A 83 14.14 0.48 -0.32
N ASP A 84 15.43 0.53 -0.67
CA ASP A 84 16.05 1.72 -1.24
C ASP A 84 15.92 1.71 -2.77
N ASP A 85 14.67 1.84 -3.22
CA ASP A 85 14.30 1.86 -4.63
C ASP A 85 13.23 2.92 -4.91
N GLN A 86 12.80 3.00 -6.17
CA GLN A 86 11.80 3.96 -6.61
C GLN A 86 10.46 3.81 -5.86
N LEU A 87 10.00 2.58 -5.63
CA LEU A 87 8.74 2.32 -4.93
C LEU A 87 8.83 2.71 -3.45
N GLY A 88 9.96 2.41 -2.81
CA GLY A 88 10.26 2.84 -1.45
C GLY A 88 10.34 4.36 -1.32
N ALA A 89 10.89 5.06 -2.32
CA ALA A 89 10.91 6.52 -2.37
C ALA A 89 9.50 7.11 -2.52
N ILE A 90 8.65 6.54 -3.38
CA ILE A 90 7.24 6.93 -3.55
C ILE A 90 6.48 6.75 -2.23
N PHE A 91 6.63 5.60 -1.57
CA PHE A 91 6.00 5.33 -0.29
C PHE A 91 6.38 6.37 0.77
N ARG A 92 7.69 6.62 0.94
CA ARG A 92 8.23 7.61 1.88
C ARG A 92 7.67 9.01 1.63
N HIS A 93 7.58 9.41 0.37
CA HIS A 93 7.06 10.72 0.00
C HIS A 93 5.57 10.85 0.35
N ASN A 94 4.75 9.89 -0.08
CA ASN A 94 3.30 9.97 0.05
C ASN A 94 2.83 9.93 1.51
N ILE A 95 3.41 9.06 2.34
CA ILE A 95 2.98 8.97 3.74
C ILE A 95 3.30 10.24 4.53
N ARG A 96 4.41 10.90 4.21
CA ARG A 96 4.79 12.20 4.80
C ARG A 96 3.94 13.33 4.26
N ALA A 97 3.61 13.31 2.96
CA ALA A 97 2.74 14.30 2.34
C ALA A 97 1.31 14.26 2.92
N GLN A 98 0.86 13.11 3.40
CA GLN A 98 -0.42 12.93 4.09
C GLN A 98 -0.37 13.31 5.59
N GLY A 99 0.78 13.77 6.10
CA GLY A 99 0.94 14.22 7.49
C GLY A 99 1.35 13.12 8.48
N GLY A 100 1.61 11.90 8.00
CA GLY A 100 2.14 10.81 8.80
C GLY A 100 3.64 10.96 9.06
N VAL A 101 4.08 10.54 10.24
CA VAL A 101 5.51 10.39 10.56
C VAL A 101 5.99 9.02 10.08
N PHE A 102 7.08 8.97 9.31
CA PHE A 102 7.70 7.75 8.76
C PHE A 102 9.22 7.80 8.83
#